data_AF-A0A1P8UUT5-F1
#
_entry.id   AF-A0A1P8UUT5-F1
#
_cell.length_a   1.000
_cell.length_b   1.000
_cell.length_c   1.000
_cell.angle_alpha   90.00
_cell.angle_beta   90.00
_cell.angle_gamma   90.00
#
_symmetry.space_group_name_H-M   'P 1'
#
loop_
_entity.id
_entity.type
_entity.pdbx_description
1 polymer ?
#
loop_
_entity_poly.entity_id
_entity_poly.type
_entity_poly.pdbx_seq_one_letter_code
_entity_poly.pdbx_strand_id
1 'polypeptide(L)' 'MTLLQGKKTYIVALIIVALVIVEKVLGIEIPGVEIGDDWLLIVLNGLGLGSLRAGIAKGF' A
#
# COMPACT_ATOMS: atom_id res chain seq x y z
N MET A 1 -11.09 -16.73 -17.78
CA MET A 1 -10.40 -15.45 -17.44
C MET A 1 -10.99 -14.83 -16.16
N THR A 2 -11.12 -15.61 -15.08
CA THR A 2 -11.92 -15.24 -13.89
C THR A 2 -11.09 -15.05 -12.61
N LEU A 3 -9.79 -15.41 -12.63
CA LEU A 3 -8.91 -15.35 -11.45
C LEU A 3 -8.39 -13.93 -11.14
N LEU A 4 -8.46 -12.99 -12.08
CA LEU A 4 -7.92 -11.63 -11.92
C LEU A 4 -8.95 -10.59 -11.45
N GLN A 5 -10.25 -10.89 -11.50
CA GLN A 5 -11.27 -9.97 -11.00
C GLN A 5 -11.19 -9.92 -9.46
N GLY A 6 -10.98 -8.74 -8.91
CA GLY A 6 -10.80 -8.51 -7.46
C GLY A 6 -9.37 -8.70 -6.94
N LYS A 7 -8.51 -9.48 -7.60
CA LYS A 7 -7.09 -9.66 -7.18
C LYS A 7 -6.18 -8.51 -7.58
N LYS A 8 -6.54 -7.73 -8.62
CA LYS A 8 -5.74 -6.59 -9.11
C LYS A 8 -5.43 -5.58 -8.01
N THR A 9 -6.40 -5.28 -7.14
CA THR A 9 -6.22 -4.35 -6.02
C THR A 9 -5.17 -4.85 -5.04
N TYR A 10 -5.19 -6.14 -4.71
CA TYR A 10 -4.19 -6.75 -3.82
C TYR A 10 -2.80 -6.79 -4.46
N ILE A 11 -2.72 -7.03 -5.77
CA ILE A 11 -1.44 -7.01 -6.51
C ILE A 11 -0.84 -5.60 -6.48
N VAL A 12 -1.65 -4.57 -6.73
CA VAL A 12 -1.20 -3.17 -6.68
C VAL A 12 -0.78 -2.79 -5.27
N ALA A 13 -1.56 -3.14 -4.25
CA ALA A 13 -1.20 -2.89 -2.85
C ALA A 13 0.12 -3.55 -2.48
N LEU A 14 0.34 -4.80 -2.89
CA LEU A 14 1.56 -5.55 -2.61
C LEU A 14 2.78 -4.92 -3.29
N ILE A 15 2.64 -4.43 -4.52
CA ILE A 15 3.72 -3.71 -5.23
C ILE A 15 4.06 -2.41 -4.52
N ILE A 16 3.06 -1.63 -4.10
CA ILE A 16 3.27 -0.38 -3.36
C ILE A 16 4.03 -0.63 -2.05
N VAL A 17 3.61 -1.64 -1.28
CA VAL A 17 4.30 -2.01 -0.02
C VAL A 17 5.73 -2.46 -0.29
N ALA A 18 5.96 -3.25 -1.34
CA ALA A 18 7.29 -3.72 -1.70
C ALA A 18 8.23 -2.55 -2.06
N LEU A 19 7.78 -1.60 -2.89
CA LEU A 19 8.58 -0.42 -3.28
C LEU A 19 8.97 0.42 -2.06
N VAL A 20 8.02 0.63 -1.15
CA VAL A 20 8.28 1.35 0.11
C VAL A 20 9.32 0.64 0.97
N ILE A 21 9.24 -0.69 1.09
CA ILE A 21 10.24 -1.46 1.85
C ILE A 21 11.62 -1.30 1.20
N VAL A 22 11.71 -1.41 -0.13
CA VAL A 22 12.99 -1.30 -0.84
C VAL A 22 13.63 0.09 -0.66
N GLU A 23 12.87 1.18 -0.82
CA GLU A 23 13.44 2.52 -0.68
C GLU A 23 13.63 2.95 0.78
N LYS A 24 12.63 2.77 1.64
CA LYS A 24 12.64 3.33 3.01
C LYS A 24 13.25 2.40 4.05
N VAL A 25 13.19 1.08 3.86
CA VAL A 25 13.73 0.11 4.82
C VAL A 25 15.10 -0.41 4.38
N LEU A 26 15.28 -0.70 3.09
CA LEU A 26 16.56 -1.18 2.55
C LEU A 26 17.47 -0.04 2.05
N GLY A 27 16.96 1.17 1.88
CA GLY A 27 17.74 2.34 1.44
C GLY A 27 18.18 2.26 -0.02
N ILE A 28 17.53 1.41 -0.83
CA ILE A 28 17.86 1.24 -2.25
C ILE A 28 16.97 2.19 -3.06
N GLU A 29 17.57 3.19 -3.68
CA GLU A 29 16.85 4.12 -4.56
C GLU A 29 16.43 3.43 -5.86
N ILE A 30 15.13 3.48 -6.16
CA ILE A 30 14.57 2.91 -7.39
C ILE A 30 14.43 4.03 -8.43
N PRO A 31 15.15 3.98 -9.56
CA PRO A 31 15.07 5.02 -10.57
C PRO A 31 13.66 5.10 -11.18
N GLY A 32 13.05 6.28 -11.11
CA GLY A 32 11.70 6.55 -11.62
C GLY A 32 10.58 6.37 -10.59
N VAL A 33 10.91 6.08 -9.33
CA VAL A 33 9.97 6.04 -8.22
C VAL A 33 10.36 7.12 -7.21
N GLU A 34 9.43 8.01 -6.89
CA GLU A 34 9.59 9.00 -5.81
C GLU A 34 8.59 8.70 -4.72
N ILE A 35 9.09 8.21 -3.57
CA ILE A 35 8.28 7.97 -2.39
C ILE A 35 8.34 9.20 -1.47
N GLY A 36 7.31 10.04 -1.59
CA GLY A 36 7.10 11.22 -0.73
C GLY A 36 6.86 10.87 0.73
N ASP A 37 6.78 11.88 1.59
CA ASP A 37 6.69 11.70 3.04
C ASP A 37 5.39 11.01 3.51
N ASP A 38 4.33 11.05 2.70
CA ASP A 38 3.04 10.40 2.97
C ASP A 38 3.03 8.88 2.71
N TRP A 39 4.19 8.26 2.48
CA TRP A 39 4.33 6.86 2.11
C TRP A 39 3.65 5.88 3.06
N LEU A 40 3.70 6.16 4.37
CA LEU A 40 3.07 5.33 5.39
C LEU A 40 1.55 5.32 5.20
N LEU A 41 0.98 6.49 4.90
CA LEU A 41 -0.44 6.66 4.65
C LEU A 41 -0.87 5.93 3.37
N ILE A 42 -0.03 5.96 2.33
CA ILE A 42 -0.26 5.23 1.08
C ILE A 42 -0.27 3.71 1.32
N VAL A 43 0.69 3.19 2.09
CA VAL A 43 0.75 1.76 2.46
C VAL A 43 -0.45 1.34 3.29
N LEU A 44 -0.80 2.11 4.32
CA LEU A 44 -1.95 1.82 5.17
C LEU A 44 -3.27 1.82 4.38
N ASN A 45 -3.44 2.73 3.43
CA ASN A 45 -4.60 2.73 2.55
C ASN A 45 -4.57 1.57 1.55
N GLY A 46 -3.42 1.24 0.98
CA GLY A 46 -3.24 0.11 0.06
C GLY A 46 -3.54 -1.24 0.72
N LEU A 47 -3.18 -1.40 2.00
CA LEU A 47 -3.49 -2.59 2.80
C LEU A 47 -4.94 -2.62 3.33
N GLY A 48 -5.76 -1.61 3.01
CA GLY A 48 -7.14 -1.52 3.49
C GLY A 48 -7.27 -1.20 4.99
N LEU A 49 -6.16 -0.83 5.65
CA LEU A 49 -6.14 -0.44 7.07
C LEU A 49 -6.81 0.93 7.29
N GLY A 50 -6.88 1.78 6.27
CA GLY A 50 -7.72 2.98 6.28
C GLY A 50 -9.20 2.65 6.46
N SER A 51 -9.69 1.63 5.75
CA SER A 51 -11.05 1.10 5.87
C SER A 51 -11.29 0.46 7.24
N LEU A 52 -10.28 -0.27 7.76
CA LEU A 52 -10.32 -0.87 9.09
C LEU A 52 -10.41 0.20 10.19
N ARG A 53 -9.61 1.27 10.09
CA ARG A 53 -9.67 2.43 11.00
C ARG A 53 -11.03 3.11 10.97
N ALA A 54 -11.60 3.31 9.78
CA ALA A 54 -12.92 3.92 9.63
C ALA A 54 -14.04 3.03 10.21
N GLY A 55 -13.91 1.71 10.09
CA GLY A 55 -14.83 0.74 10.69
C GLY A 55 -14.77 0.76 12.22
N ILE A 56 -13.56 0.77 12.79
CA ILE A 56 -13.38 0.89 14.25
C ILE A 56 -13.94 2.23 14.75
N ALA A 57 -13.62 3.35 14.08
CA ALA A 57 -14.09 4.67 14.49
C ALA A 57 -15.62 4.87 14.40
N LYS A 58 -16.32 4.10 13.57
CA LYS A 58 -17.79 4.08 13.51
C LYS A 58 -18.44 3.12 14.50
N GLY A 59 -17.67 2.20 15.08
CA GLY A 59 -18.14 1.18 16.01
C GLY A 59 -18.13 1.58 17.49
N PHE A 60 -17.68 2.80 17.80
CA PHE A 60 -17.70 3.41 19.13
C PHE A 60 -18.60 4.64 19.17
#